data_AF-A0A960SL91-F1
#
_entry.id   AF-A0A960SL91-F1
#
_cell.length_a   1.000
_cell.length_b   1.000
_cell.length_c   1.000
_cell.angle_alpha   90.00
_cell.angle_beta   90.00
_cell.angle_gamma   90.00
#
_symmetry.space_group_name_H-M   'P 1'
#
loop_
_entity.id
_entity.type
_entity.pdbx_description
1 polymer ?
#
loop_
_entity_poly.entity_id
_entity_poly.type
_entity_poly.pdbx_seq_one_letter_code
_entity_poly.pdbx_strand_id
1 'polypeptide(L)'
;MNHPSNPRRRMTLTALVATLAMTTALGAEGEPKEMYKPVGTAVGGLNPRPTIHTLTEEGGSVTLGWQGLTPPYQVEGSPSAADPIWQAIGGIQAGTSATLDVASPMEIFRVRAADPIYVGAKECGRCHRDVHTQWNETGHAHALQTLANIGMDHNASCLGCHVVGLGQPSGFVSAEQTPQLGGVQCENCHGPGGNHAFNPFDEGMQPKVTLAS
;
A
#
# COMPACT_ATOMS: atom_id res chain seq x y z
N MET A 1 79.45 -58.30 6.73
CA MET A 1 78.32 -58.43 7.66
C MET A 1 77.47 -57.18 7.51
N ASN A 2 76.37 -57.23 6.76
CA ASN A 2 75.50 -56.07 6.55
C ASN A 2 74.04 -56.50 6.69
N HIS A 3 73.35 -55.73 7.55
CA HIS A 3 71.98 -55.88 8.04
C HIS A 3 70.90 -55.64 6.95
N PRO A 4 69.65 -56.09 7.18
CA PRO A 4 68.59 -56.13 6.18
C PRO A 4 67.91 -54.77 5.98
N SER A 5 67.50 -54.53 4.73
CA SER A 5 66.76 -53.37 4.24
C SER A 5 65.27 -53.43 4.62
N ASN A 6 64.77 -52.34 5.22
CA ASN A 6 63.37 -52.09 5.57
C ASN A 6 62.61 -51.44 4.38
N PRO A 7 61.44 -51.96 3.94
CA PRO A 7 60.72 -51.40 2.81
C PRO A 7 59.98 -50.10 3.16
N ARG A 8 60.30 -49.02 2.44
CA ARG A 8 59.59 -47.73 2.52
C ARG A 8 58.21 -47.86 1.85
N ARG A 9 57.14 -47.71 2.65
CA ARG A 9 55.76 -47.49 2.18
C ARG A 9 55.71 -46.24 1.31
N ARG A 10 55.17 -46.37 0.09
CA ARG A 10 54.78 -45.24 -0.77
C ARG A 10 53.47 -44.67 -0.23
N MET A 11 53.52 -43.43 0.24
CA MET A 11 52.34 -42.63 0.60
C MET A 11 51.92 -41.85 -0.65
N THR A 12 50.82 -42.26 -1.28
CA THR A 12 50.17 -41.49 -2.34
C THR A 12 49.43 -40.31 -1.71
N LEU A 13 49.90 -39.07 -1.95
CA LEU A 13 49.13 -37.86 -1.66
C LEU A 13 47.99 -37.75 -2.67
N THR A 14 46.77 -37.97 -2.22
CA THR A 14 45.56 -37.60 -2.97
C THR A 14 45.32 -36.10 -2.73
N ALA A 15 45.59 -35.26 -3.73
CA ALA A 15 45.26 -33.84 -3.68
C ALA A 15 43.74 -33.68 -3.75
N LEU A 16 43.12 -33.27 -2.64
CA LEU A 16 41.70 -32.92 -2.60
C LEU A 16 41.56 -31.49 -3.15
N VAL A 17 41.18 -31.35 -4.41
CA VAL A 17 40.80 -30.06 -4.99
C VAL A 17 39.38 -29.75 -4.53
N ALA A 18 39.23 -28.91 -3.52
CA ALA A 18 37.94 -28.35 -3.12
C ALA A 18 37.57 -27.24 -4.12
N THR A 19 36.73 -27.57 -5.10
CA THR A 19 36.06 -26.57 -5.95
C THR A 19 35.06 -25.81 -5.10
N LEU A 20 35.44 -24.61 -4.66
CA LEU A 20 34.53 -23.64 -4.05
C LEU A 20 33.66 -23.05 -5.16
N ALA A 21 32.45 -23.59 -5.33
CA ALA A 21 31.45 -22.99 -6.21
C ALA A 21 30.99 -21.67 -5.58
N MET A 22 31.54 -20.55 -6.07
CA MET A 22 30.97 -19.23 -5.81
C MET A 22 29.63 -19.14 -6.54
N THR A 23 28.54 -19.44 -5.83
CA THR A 23 27.20 -19.05 -6.26
C THR A 23 27.12 -17.53 -6.17
N THR A 24 27.40 -16.85 -7.28
CA THR A 24 26.94 -15.47 -7.46
C THR A 24 25.42 -15.52 -7.44
N ALA A 25 24.82 -15.16 -6.31
CA ALA A 25 23.43 -14.74 -6.30
C ALA A 25 23.36 -13.47 -7.15
N LEU A 26 23.04 -13.62 -8.43
CA LEU A 26 22.49 -12.52 -9.20
C LEU A 26 21.23 -12.11 -8.43
N GLY A 27 21.27 -10.90 -7.85
CA GLY A 27 20.10 -10.30 -7.25
C GLY A 27 18.98 -10.37 -8.27
N ALA A 28 17.84 -10.91 -7.84
CA ALA A 28 16.61 -10.87 -8.62
C ALA A 28 16.41 -9.41 -9.05
N GLU A 29 16.47 -9.16 -10.35
CA GLU A 29 16.00 -7.91 -10.94
C GLU A 29 14.54 -7.79 -10.49
N GLY A 30 14.25 -6.76 -9.67
CA GLY A 30 12.93 -6.61 -9.07
C GLY A 30 11.86 -6.59 -10.15
N GLU A 31 10.86 -7.45 -10.02
CA GLU A 31 9.65 -7.45 -10.84
C GLU A 31 9.19 -5.99 -11.07
N PRO A 32 8.85 -5.59 -12.31
CA PRO A 32 8.38 -4.24 -12.59
C PRO A 32 7.17 -3.98 -11.68
N LYS A 33 7.29 -2.98 -10.79
CA LYS A 33 6.19 -2.61 -9.89
C LYS A 33 4.99 -2.21 -10.76
N GLU A 34 4.01 -3.11 -10.89
CA GLU A 34 2.79 -2.80 -11.62
C GLU A 34 2.16 -1.53 -11.04
N MET A 35 1.83 -0.60 -11.94
CA MET A 35 1.18 0.64 -11.57
C MET A 35 -0.17 0.34 -10.93
N TYR A 36 -0.42 0.94 -9.77
CA TYR A 36 -1.71 0.86 -9.11
C TYR A 36 -2.78 1.54 -9.97
N LYS A 37 -3.75 0.75 -10.45
CA LYS A 37 -4.88 1.21 -11.25
C LYS A 37 -6.13 1.27 -10.40
N PRO A 38 -6.54 2.43 -9.85
CA PRO A 38 -7.71 2.50 -8.97
C PRO A 38 -8.99 1.99 -9.67
N VAL A 39 -9.80 1.18 -8.97
CA VAL A 39 -11.11 0.67 -9.46
C VAL A 39 -12.12 1.81 -9.74
N GLY A 40 -11.84 3.01 -9.26
CA GLY A 40 -12.61 4.22 -9.55
C GLY A 40 -12.01 5.45 -8.89
N THR A 41 -12.50 6.63 -9.27
CA THR A 41 -12.17 7.90 -8.62
C THR A 41 -13.00 8.08 -7.34
N ALA A 42 -12.41 8.62 -6.28
CA ALA A 42 -13.16 9.07 -5.12
C ALA A 42 -13.13 10.60 -5.01
N VAL A 43 -14.15 11.14 -4.35
CA VAL A 43 -14.17 12.53 -3.94
C VAL A 43 -12.96 12.79 -3.05
N GLY A 44 -12.18 13.82 -3.38
CA GLY A 44 -10.97 14.16 -2.64
C GLY A 44 -9.74 13.30 -2.94
N GLY A 45 -9.74 12.48 -4.00
CA GLY A 45 -8.54 11.75 -4.46
C GLY A 45 -8.72 10.24 -4.64
N LEU A 46 -7.68 9.47 -4.33
CA LEU A 46 -7.76 8.01 -4.33
C LEU A 46 -8.72 7.50 -3.25
N ASN A 47 -9.51 6.49 -3.57
CA ASN A 47 -10.35 5.82 -2.59
C ASN A 47 -9.48 5.04 -1.60
N PRO A 48 -9.46 5.40 -0.29
CA PRO A 48 -8.66 4.68 0.69
C PRO A 48 -9.30 3.36 1.14
N ARG A 49 -10.57 3.13 0.81
CA ARG A 49 -11.31 1.94 1.24
C ARG A 49 -11.03 0.77 0.30
N PRO A 50 -10.76 -0.44 0.85
CA PRO A 50 -10.59 -1.61 0.03
C PRO A 50 -11.84 -1.94 -0.79
N THR A 51 -11.65 -2.42 -2.02
CA THR A 51 -12.72 -2.84 -2.92
C THR A 51 -12.49 -4.29 -3.35
N ILE A 52 -13.42 -5.18 -3.04
CA ILE A 52 -13.39 -6.58 -3.49
C ILE A 52 -13.65 -6.60 -5.00
N HIS A 53 -12.80 -7.32 -5.75
CA HIS A 53 -12.93 -7.49 -7.20
C HIS A 53 -13.06 -8.96 -7.64
N THR A 54 -12.64 -9.90 -6.79
CA THR A 54 -12.88 -11.34 -6.99
C THR A 54 -13.41 -11.98 -5.73
N LEU A 55 -14.37 -12.89 -5.89
CA LEU A 55 -14.90 -13.72 -4.82
C LEU A 55 -15.19 -15.11 -5.40
N THR A 56 -14.72 -16.16 -4.72
CA THR A 56 -14.97 -17.54 -5.09
C THR A 56 -15.21 -18.37 -3.84
N GLU A 57 -16.27 -19.18 -3.84
CA GLU A 57 -16.61 -20.06 -2.73
C GLU A 57 -16.46 -21.52 -3.17
N GLU A 58 -15.64 -22.28 -2.46
CA GLU A 58 -15.39 -23.68 -2.76
C GLU A 58 -15.11 -24.45 -1.47
N GLY A 59 -15.79 -25.59 -1.26
CA GLY A 59 -15.48 -26.51 -0.17
C GLY A 59 -15.63 -25.96 1.26
N GLY A 60 -16.41 -24.88 1.46
CA GLY A 60 -16.54 -24.20 2.76
C GLY A 60 -15.47 -23.14 3.02
N SER A 61 -14.65 -22.83 2.02
CA SER A 61 -13.71 -21.72 2.04
C SER A 61 -14.16 -20.64 1.05
N VAL A 62 -13.84 -19.39 1.38
CA VAL A 62 -14.00 -18.23 0.49
C VAL A 62 -12.61 -17.71 0.11
N THR A 63 -12.39 -17.50 -1.18
CA THR A 63 -11.21 -16.80 -1.69
C THR A 63 -11.63 -15.42 -2.17
N LEU A 64 -11.06 -14.38 -1.57
CA LEU A 64 -11.29 -12.99 -1.95
C LEU A 64 -10.03 -12.39 -2.56
N GLY A 65 -10.21 -11.55 -3.56
CA GLY A 65 -9.21 -10.59 -4.04
C GLY A 65 -9.79 -9.20 -3.94
N TRP A 66 -8.99 -8.28 -3.40
CA TRP A 66 -9.38 -6.89 -3.27
C TRP A 66 -8.28 -5.96 -3.76
N GLN A 67 -8.64 -4.70 -3.95
CA GLN A 67 -7.69 -3.63 -4.13
C GLN A 67 -7.69 -2.77 -2.88
N GLY A 68 -6.50 -2.41 -2.38
CA GLY A 68 -6.33 -1.55 -1.21
C GLY A 68 -5.00 -0.81 -1.28
N LEU A 69 -4.90 0.31 -0.58
CA LEU A 69 -3.69 1.15 -0.57
C LEU A 69 -2.70 0.68 0.48
N THR A 70 -3.15 0.69 1.74
CA THR A 70 -2.27 0.49 2.90
C THR A 70 -2.81 -0.65 3.77
N PRO A 71 -2.07 -1.75 3.98
CA PRO A 71 -2.41 -2.76 4.98
C PRO A 71 -2.23 -2.19 6.40
N PRO A 72 -2.72 -2.87 7.46
CA PRO A 72 -3.39 -4.17 7.47
C PRO A 72 -4.85 -4.16 7.00
N TYR A 73 -5.35 -5.32 6.59
CA TYR A 73 -6.75 -5.56 6.22
C TYR A 73 -7.42 -6.62 7.10
N GLN A 74 -8.72 -6.46 7.36
CA GLN A 74 -9.56 -7.46 8.00
C GLN A 74 -10.70 -7.84 7.06
N VAL A 75 -10.82 -9.13 6.71
CA VAL A 75 -12.00 -9.65 6.02
C VAL A 75 -13.12 -9.84 7.04
N GLU A 76 -14.31 -9.41 6.66
CA GLU A 76 -15.52 -9.61 7.44
C GLU A 76 -16.64 -10.14 6.55
N GLY A 77 -17.50 -10.98 7.12
CA GLY A 77 -18.71 -11.47 6.47
C GLY A 77 -19.94 -11.15 7.30
N SER A 78 -21.09 -11.15 6.63
CA SER A 78 -22.40 -11.12 7.27
C SER A 78 -23.29 -12.22 6.69
N PRO A 79 -24.04 -12.95 7.53
CA PRO A 79 -25.00 -13.94 7.06
C PRO A 79 -26.26 -13.31 6.45
N SER A 80 -26.45 -11.99 6.56
CA SER A 80 -27.56 -11.28 5.92
C SER A 80 -27.08 -10.02 5.20
N ALA A 81 -27.54 -9.85 3.96
CA ALA A 81 -27.39 -8.61 3.21
C ALA A 81 -28.41 -7.54 3.62
N ALA A 82 -29.59 -7.95 4.09
CA ALA A 82 -30.69 -7.06 4.46
C ALA A 82 -30.48 -6.41 5.84
N ASP A 83 -29.93 -7.17 6.79
CA ASP A 83 -29.58 -6.68 8.13
C ASP A 83 -28.15 -7.12 8.50
N PRO A 84 -27.11 -6.39 8.02
CA PRO A 84 -25.75 -6.86 8.12
C PRO A 84 -25.20 -6.91 9.56
N ILE A 85 -24.81 -8.10 10.01
CA ILE A 85 -24.07 -8.32 11.24
C ILE A 85 -22.66 -8.76 10.86
N TRP A 86 -21.72 -7.82 10.90
CA TRP A 86 -20.35 -8.05 10.47
C TRP A 86 -19.53 -8.82 11.50
N GLN A 87 -18.91 -9.91 11.05
CA GLN A 87 -18.04 -10.76 11.85
C GLN A 87 -16.69 -10.90 11.16
N ALA A 88 -15.61 -10.83 11.92
CA ALA A 88 -14.27 -11.06 11.42
C ALA A 88 -14.11 -12.51 10.96
N ILE A 89 -13.55 -12.70 9.75
CA ILE A 89 -13.23 -14.00 9.19
C ILE A 89 -11.71 -14.09 9.09
N GLY A 90 -11.14 -15.09 9.77
CA GLY A 90 -9.69 -15.28 9.84
C GLY A 90 -8.94 -14.11 10.49
N GLY A 91 -7.62 -14.12 10.32
CA GLY A 91 -6.73 -13.10 10.89
C GLY A 91 -6.58 -11.84 10.02
N ILE A 92 -5.72 -10.96 10.49
CA ILE A 92 -5.30 -9.75 9.77
C ILE A 92 -4.45 -10.13 8.55
N GLN A 93 -4.72 -9.48 7.42
CA GLN A 93 -4.09 -9.72 6.13
C GLN A 93 -3.17 -8.55 5.77
N ALA A 94 -1.94 -8.84 5.34
CA ALA A 94 -1.01 -7.85 4.79
C ALA A 94 -1.11 -7.74 3.25
N GLY A 95 -1.56 -8.82 2.59
CA GLY A 95 -1.74 -8.89 1.15
C GLY A 95 -3.10 -8.37 0.68
N THR A 96 -3.35 -8.51 -0.62
CA THR A 96 -4.59 -8.09 -1.29
C THR A 96 -5.48 -9.25 -1.72
N SER A 97 -5.21 -10.45 -1.19
CA SER A 97 -6.03 -11.64 -1.38
C SER A 97 -5.89 -12.55 -0.15
N ALA A 98 -6.95 -13.29 0.15
CA ALA A 98 -6.94 -14.32 1.19
C ALA A 98 -7.94 -15.43 0.85
N THR A 99 -7.57 -16.65 1.19
CA THR A 99 -8.47 -17.81 1.24
C THR A 99 -8.75 -18.11 2.71
N LEU A 100 -10.02 -18.14 3.09
CA LEU A 100 -10.47 -18.19 4.48
C LEU A 100 -11.57 -19.23 4.62
N ASP A 101 -11.50 -20.04 5.68
CA ASP A 101 -12.57 -20.97 6.01
C ASP A 101 -13.74 -20.22 6.64
N VAL A 102 -14.96 -20.49 6.15
CA VAL A 102 -16.19 -19.90 6.66
C VAL A 102 -17.00 -20.96 7.41
N ALA A 103 -17.14 -20.78 8.72
CA ALA A 103 -17.82 -21.75 9.58
C ALA A 103 -19.34 -21.83 9.33
N SER A 104 -19.91 -20.78 8.74
CA SER A 104 -21.34 -20.64 8.41
C SER A 104 -21.49 -19.92 7.07
N PRO A 105 -22.60 -20.12 6.34
CA PRO A 105 -22.87 -19.38 5.11
C PRO A 105 -22.92 -17.87 5.35
N MET A 106 -22.25 -17.11 4.49
CA MET A 106 -22.25 -15.64 4.49
C MET A 106 -22.90 -15.15 3.20
N GLU A 107 -23.76 -14.14 3.28
CA GLU A 107 -24.40 -13.55 2.09
C GLU A 107 -23.55 -12.44 1.47
N ILE A 108 -22.84 -11.68 2.30
CA ILE A 108 -22.00 -10.56 1.86
C ILE A 108 -20.69 -10.51 2.62
N PHE A 109 -19.68 -9.96 1.93
CA PHE A 109 -18.34 -9.78 2.47
C PHE A 109 -17.89 -8.33 2.33
N ARG A 110 -17.01 -7.90 3.21
CA ARG A 110 -16.25 -6.66 3.07
C ARG A 110 -14.82 -6.84 3.54
N VAL A 111 -13.96 -5.94 3.10
CA VAL A 111 -12.59 -5.84 3.59
C VAL A 111 -12.42 -4.47 4.23
N ARG A 112 -12.05 -4.43 5.51
CA ARG A 112 -11.75 -3.20 6.24
C ARG A 112 -10.26 -2.93 6.24
N ALA A 113 -9.90 -1.65 6.18
CA ALA A 113 -8.57 -1.13 6.50
C ALA A 113 -8.69 -0.17 7.68
N ALA A 114 -7.56 0.26 8.24
CA ALA A 114 -7.53 1.36 9.19
C ALA A 114 -8.09 2.65 8.56
N ASP A 115 -8.62 3.54 9.40
CA ASP A 115 -9.09 4.84 8.94
C ASP A 115 -7.95 5.63 8.29
N PRO A 116 -8.20 6.32 7.17
CA PRO A 116 -7.18 7.10 6.49
C PRO A 116 -6.72 8.28 7.35
N ILE A 117 -5.41 8.53 7.33
CA ILE A 117 -4.78 9.67 7.99
C ILE A 117 -4.16 10.56 6.92
N TYR A 118 -4.77 11.74 6.71
CA TYR A 118 -4.25 12.75 5.80
C TYR A 118 -3.38 13.76 6.55
N VAL A 119 -2.17 14.00 6.04
CA VAL A 119 -1.17 14.85 6.71
C VAL A 119 -0.88 16.15 5.97
N GLY A 120 -1.25 16.24 4.69
CA GLY A 120 -0.99 17.37 3.83
C GLY A 120 0.44 17.40 3.26
N ALA A 121 0.58 18.06 2.11
CA ALA A 121 1.81 18.09 1.31
C ALA A 121 3.04 18.60 2.07
N LYS A 122 2.85 19.52 3.03
CA LYS A 122 3.93 20.06 3.84
C LYS A 122 4.71 18.97 4.58
N GLU A 123 4.01 17.94 5.07
CA GLU A 123 4.65 16.83 5.76
C GLU A 123 5.47 15.98 4.77
N CYS A 124 4.96 15.76 3.55
CA CYS A 124 5.70 15.10 2.47
C CYS A 124 6.99 15.86 2.12
N GLY A 125 6.92 17.21 2.06
CA GLY A 125 8.04 18.08 1.73
C GLY A 125 9.19 18.08 2.74
N ARG A 126 9.01 17.53 3.95
CA ARG A 126 10.12 17.38 4.92
C ARG A 126 11.20 16.44 4.40
N CYS A 127 10.79 15.36 3.74
CA CYS A 127 11.66 14.34 3.15
C CYS A 127 11.77 14.48 1.63
N HIS A 128 10.68 14.79 0.93
CA HIS A 128 10.60 14.89 -0.53
C HIS A 128 10.62 16.34 -1.00
N ARG A 129 11.68 17.08 -0.65
CA ARG A 129 11.78 18.54 -0.85
C ARG A 129 11.65 18.96 -2.31
N ASP A 130 12.41 18.33 -3.20
CA ASP A 130 12.46 18.73 -4.61
C ASP A 130 11.12 18.50 -5.31
N VAL A 131 10.50 17.35 -5.03
CA VAL A 131 9.16 17.00 -5.55
C VAL A 131 8.10 17.96 -4.99
N HIS A 132 8.17 18.28 -3.70
CA HIS A 132 7.25 19.23 -3.08
C HIS A 132 7.40 20.64 -3.68
N THR A 133 8.63 21.12 -3.88
CA THR A 133 8.88 22.41 -4.54
C THR A 133 8.25 22.45 -5.93
N GLN A 134 8.45 21.39 -6.73
CA GLN A 134 7.84 21.30 -8.07
C GLN A 134 6.31 21.26 -8.00
N TRP A 135 5.74 20.44 -7.10
CA TRP A 135 4.29 20.38 -6.90
C TRP A 135 3.71 21.75 -6.54
N ASN A 136 4.37 22.51 -5.67
CA ASN A 136 3.91 23.80 -5.21
C ASN A 136 3.82 24.87 -6.32
N GLU A 137 4.47 24.65 -7.47
CA GLU A 137 4.39 25.53 -8.64
C GLU A 137 3.22 25.15 -9.58
N THR A 138 2.52 24.05 -9.31
CA THR A 138 1.46 23.53 -10.18
C THR A 138 0.08 24.13 -9.88
N GLY A 139 -0.81 24.06 -10.86
CA GLY A 139 -2.23 24.41 -10.66
C GLY A 139 -2.93 23.53 -9.60
N HIS A 140 -2.45 22.30 -9.37
CA HIS A 140 -2.99 21.42 -8.34
C HIS A 140 -2.77 22.01 -6.93
N ALA A 141 -1.56 22.49 -6.63
CA ALA A 141 -1.26 23.11 -5.34
C ALA A 141 -2.14 24.35 -5.06
N HIS A 142 -2.56 25.05 -6.12
CA HIS A 142 -3.38 26.26 -6.02
C HIS A 142 -4.87 26.02 -6.27
N ALA A 143 -5.33 24.77 -6.36
CA ALA A 143 -6.70 24.47 -6.80
C ALA A 143 -7.79 25.07 -5.91
N LEU A 144 -7.66 25.07 -4.58
CA LEU A 144 -8.65 25.71 -3.72
C LEU A 144 -8.60 27.25 -3.82
N GLN A 145 -7.40 27.81 -3.99
CA GLN A 145 -7.22 29.26 -4.15
C GLN A 145 -7.95 29.79 -5.39
N THR A 146 -7.97 29.03 -6.50
CA THR A 146 -8.71 29.45 -7.70
C THR A 146 -10.22 29.54 -7.44
N LEU A 147 -10.78 28.67 -6.59
CA LEU A 147 -12.18 28.75 -6.15
C LEU A 147 -12.40 29.94 -5.22
N ALA A 148 -11.49 30.18 -4.27
CA ALA A 148 -11.60 31.31 -3.34
C ALA A 148 -11.61 32.66 -4.08
N ASN A 149 -10.80 32.80 -5.13
CA ASN A 149 -10.75 33.99 -5.97
C ASN A 149 -12.09 34.32 -6.67
N ILE A 150 -12.98 33.33 -6.80
CA ILE A 150 -14.32 33.49 -7.41
C ILE A 150 -15.46 33.24 -6.40
N GLY A 151 -15.16 33.12 -5.11
CA GLY A 151 -16.14 32.89 -4.04
C GLY A 151 -16.83 31.50 -4.08
N MET A 152 -16.15 30.48 -4.60
CA MET A 152 -16.68 29.11 -4.74
C MET A 152 -15.97 28.07 -3.85
N ASP A 153 -15.11 28.51 -2.95
CA ASP A 153 -14.33 27.68 -2.02
C ASP A 153 -15.16 26.99 -0.93
N HIS A 154 -16.44 27.32 -0.81
CA HIS A 154 -17.41 26.59 0.02
C HIS A 154 -18.42 25.77 -0.79
N ASN A 155 -18.33 25.78 -2.13
CA ASN A 155 -19.29 25.07 -2.96
C ASN A 155 -19.01 23.56 -2.95
N ALA A 156 -19.94 22.78 -2.38
CA ALA A 156 -19.81 21.33 -2.27
C ALA A 156 -19.58 20.61 -3.62
N SER A 157 -20.10 21.16 -4.72
CA SER A 157 -19.90 20.59 -6.06
C SER A 157 -18.47 20.79 -6.59
N CYS A 158 -17.76 21.80 -6.07
CA CYS A 158 -16.38 22.12 -6.48
C CYS A 158 -15.36 21.43 -5.57
N LEU A 159 -15.64 21.37 -4.27
CA LEU A 159 -14.72 20.86 -3.26
C LEU A 159 -14.28 19.42 -3.53
N GLY A 160 -15.14 18.59 -4.12
CA GLY A 160 -14.81 17.20 -4.38
C GLY A 160 -13.56 16.97 -5.25
N CYS A 161 -13.18 17.95 -6.07
CA CYS A 161 -12.00 17.87 -6.93
C CYS A 161 -10.87 18.84 -6.54
N HIS A 162 -11.11 19.74 -5.59
CA HIS A 162 -10.20 20.85 -5.27
C HIS A 162 -9.56 20.75 -3.87
N VAL A 163 -9.80 19.65 -3.15
CA VAL A 163 -9.25 19.41 -1.81
C VAL A 163 -8.82 17.95 -1.63
N VAL A 164 -8.15 17.67 -0.51
CA VAL A 164 -7.71 16.33 -0.11
C VAL A 164 -8.76 15.64 0.76
N GLY A 165 -9.15 14.41 0.43
CA GLY A 165 -9.88 13.53 1.34
C GLY A 165 -11.27 13.99 1.78
N LEU A 166 -11.98 14.81 0.99
CA LEU A 166 -13.31 15.32 1.37
C LEU A 166 -14.26 14.17 1.79
N GLY A 167 -14.85 14.30 2.98
CA GLY A 167 -15.77 13.31 3.54
C GLY A 167 -15.11 12.03 4.07
N GLN A 168 -13.78 11.93 4.01
CA GLN A 168 -13.02 10.85 4.65
C GLN A 168 -12.65 11.23 6.09
N PRO A 169 -12.40 10.24 6.97
CA PRO A 169 -11.76 10.50 8.25
C PRO A 169 -10.47 11.31 8.07
N SER A 170 -10.27 12.32 8.94
CA SER A 170 -9.14 13.28 8.91
C SER A 170 -8.96 14.11 7.62
N GLY A 171 -9.86 13.99 6.65
CA GLY A 171 -9.78 14.74 5.39
C GLY A 171 -10.19 16.21 5.52
N PHE A 172 -10.25 16.91 4.38
CA PHE A 172 -10.64 18.32 4.35
C PHE A 172 -12.05 18.54 4.92
N VAL A 173 -12.16 19.51 5.82
CA VAL A 173 -13.43 19.98 6.40
C VAL A 173 -13.77 21.39 5.90
N SER A 174 -12.85 22.34 6.07
CA SER A 174 -12.95 23.69 5.54
C SER A 174 -11.56 24.35 5.46
N ALA A 175 -11.46 25.49 4.78
CA ALA A 175 -10.20 26.24 4.68
C ALA A 175 -9.71 26.73 6.07
N GLU A 176 -10.62 26.89 7.03
CA GLU A 176 -10.31 27.34 8.39
C GLU A 176 -9.89 26.19 9.31
N GLN A 177 -10.56 25.03 9.18
CA GLN A 177 -10.35 23.90 10.08
C GLN A 177 -9.18 23.02 9.63
N THR A 178 -9.02 22.85 8.32
CA THR A 178 -8.00 21.99 7.72
C THR A 178 -7.31 22.69 6.56
N PRO A 179 -6.71 23.88 6.76
CA PRO A 179 -6.05 24.66 5.69
C PRO A 179 -4.98 23.85 4.94
N GLN A 180 -4.28 22.96 5.66
CA GLN A 180 -3.23 22.11 5.11
C GLN A 180 -3.73 21.07 4.10
N LEU A 181 -5.05 20.84 4.00
CA LEU A 181 -5.68 19.88 3.07
C LEU A 181 -6.40 20.58 1.91
N GLY A 182 -6.24 21.91 1.77
CA GLY A 182 -6.75 22.66 0.64
C GLY A 182 -5.91 22.47 -0.62
N GLY A 183 -6.55 22.39 -1.79
CA GLY A 183 -5.88 22.12 -3.05
C GLY A 183 -5.79 20.62 -3.38
N VAL A 184 -5.25 20.32 -4.55
CA VAL A 184 -4.92 18.95 -4.98
C VAL A 184 -3.45 18.69 -4.67
N GLN A 185 -3.19 17.67 -3.87
CA GLN A 185 -1.90 17.43 -3.23
C GLN A 185 -1.37 16.02 -3.51
N CYS A 186 -0.26 15.68 -2.86
CA CYS A 186 0.37 14.37 -2.90
C CYS A 186 -0.64 13.24 -2.65
N GLU A 187 -1.47 13.40 -1.62
CA GLU A 187 -2.36 12.36 -1.12
C GLU A 187 -3.58 12.12 -2.03
N ASN A 188 -3.88 13.03 -2.96
CA ASN A 188 -4.91 12.79 -3.99
C ASN A 188 -4.47 11.69 -4.98
N CYS A 189 -3.17 11.51 -5.18
CA CYS A 189 -2.59 10.59 -6.16
C CYS A 189 -1.82 9.42 -5.53
N HIS A 190 -1.30 9.60 -4.30
CA HIS A 190 -0.53 8.59 -3.57
C HIS A 190 -1.32 7.97 -2.41
N GLY A 191 -2.52 8.49 -2.11
CA GLY A 191 -3.33 8.06 -0.99
C GLY A 191 -2.92 8.71 0.34
N PRO A 192 -3.65 8.39 1.43
CA PRO A 192 -3.38 8.95 2.75
C PRO A 192 -1.98 8.58 3.25
N GLY A 193 -1.17 9.60 3.57
CA GLY A 193 0.25 9.45 3.84
C GLY A 193 0.61 9.30 5.31
N GLY A 194 -0.34 9.34 6.24
CA GLY A 194 -0.04 9.39 7.67
C GLY A 194 0.81 8.22 8.17
N ASN A 195 0.44 6.98 7.86
CA ASN A 195 1.23 5.81 8.29
C ASN A 195 2.64 5.83 7.71
N HIS A 196 2.79 6.26 6.46
CA HIS A 196 4.09 6.44 5.83
C HIS A 196 4.91 7.52 6.54
N ALA A 197 4.31 8.69 6.81
CA ALA A 197 4.99 9.79 7.47
C ALA A 197 5.45 9.42 8.90
N PHE A 198 4.68 8.61 9.62
CA PHE A 198 5.05 8.12 10.96
C PHE A 198 6.08 6.98 10.91
N ASN A 199 6.10 6.16 9.87
CA ASN A 199 7.03 5.05 9.70
C ASN A 199 7.66 5.04 8.29
N PRO A 200 8.54 6.00 7.97
CA PRO A 200 8.97 6.26 6.60
C PRO A 200 9.89 5.19 6.00
N PHE A 201 10.44 4.32 6.83
CA PHE A 201 11.35 3.25 6.42
C PHE A 201 10.67 1.88 6.30
N ASP A 202 9.40 1.78 6.66
CA ASP A 202 8.61 0.58 6.44
C ASP A 202 8.12 0.54 4.99
N GLU A 203 8.68 -0.39 4.21
CA GLU A 203 8.32 -0.60 2.81
C GLU A 203 6.83 -0.94 2.62
N GLY A 204 6.21 -1.57 3.61
CA GLY A 204 4.78 -1.88 3.60
C GLY A 204 3.88 -0.64 3.70
N MET A 205 4.42 0.48 4.18
CA MET A 205 3.73 1.76 4.32
C MET A 205 4.01 2.72 3.17
N GLN A 206 4.97 2.43 2.28
CA GLN A 206 5.26 3.29 1.15
C GLN A 206 4.04 3.41 0.21
N PRO A 207 3.71 4.62 -0.25
CA PRO A 207 2.64 4.79 -1.23
C PRO A 207 2.87 3.93 -2.47
N LYS A 208 1.79 3.32 -2.98
CA LYS A 208 1.85 2.55 -4.22
C LYS A 208 2.23 3.48 -5.38
N VAL A 209 3.04 2.95 -6.32
CA VAL A 209 3.35 3.62 -7.59
C VAL A 209 2.03 3.79 -8.36
N THR A 210 1.66 5.02 -8.69
CA THR A 210 0.43 5.34 -9.42
C THR A 210 0.78 6.06 -10.73
N LEU A 211 -0.22 6.57 -11.46
CA LEU A 211 0.00 7.36 -12.69
C LEU A 211 0.87 8.61 -12.49
N ALA A 212 1.16 9.00 -11.25
CA ALA A 212 1.94 10.19 -10.89
C ALA A 212 3.43 9.90 -10.58
N SER A 213 3.92 8.68 -10.79
CA SER A 213 5.29 8.24 -10.46
C SER A 213 6.11 7.86 -11.67
#